data_AF-A0AAV4N6B4-F1
#
_entry.id   AF-A0AAV4N6B4-F1
#
_cell.length_a   1.000
_cell.length_b   1.000
_cell.length_c   1.000
_cell.angle_alpha   90.00
_cell.angle_beta   90.00
_cell.angle_gamma   90.00
#
_symmetry.space_group_name_H-M   'P 1'
#
loop_
_entity.id
_entity.type
_entity.pdbx_description
1 polymer ?
#
loop_
_entity_poly.entity_id
_entity_poly.type
_entity_poly.pdbx_seq_one_letter_code
_entity_poly.pdbx_strand_id
1 'polypeptide(L)'
;MLRLVLLSVCLISSFSFGYAQEEKKPKGPKVTDIVYFDITIGGEPAGRIEIGLFGKTVPKTVKNFVELSTRHSTEVRKYLLNKSDQK
;
A
#
# COMPACT_ATOMS: atom_id res chain seq x y z
N MET A 1 -22.70 -43.56 36.55
CA MET A 1 -22.33 -43.83 35.15
C MET A 1 -22.77 -42.70 34.22
N LEU A 2 -24.08 -42.44 34.03
CA LEU A 2 -24.58 -41.42 33.09
C LEU A 2 -24.12 -39.96 33.37
N ARG A 3 -24.06 -39.54 34.64
CA ARG A 3 -23.55 -38.20 35.03
C ARG A 3 -22.07 -37.98 34.69
N LEU A 4 -21.25 -39.03 34.73
CA LEU A 4 -19.83 -38.94 34.42
C LEU A 4 -19.60 -38.78 32.91
N VAL A 5 -20.42 -39.46 32.10
CA VAL A 5 -20.41 -39.39 30.64
C VAL A 5 -20.87 -38.02 30.15
N LEU A 6 -21.86 -37.40 30.80
CA LEU A 6 -22.31 -36.05 30.43
C LEU A 6 -21.25 -34.98 30.72
N LEU A 7 -20.51 -35.10 31.84
CA LEU A 7 -19.43 -34.17 32.18
C LEU A 7 -18.24 -34.28 31.21
N SER A 8 -17.88 -35.50 30.78
CA SER A 8 -16.79 -35.68 29.82
C SER A 8 -17.15 -35.18 28.42
N VAL A 9 -18.40 -35.33 27.98
CA VAL A 9 -18.88 -34.78 26.70
C VAL A 9 -18.85 -33.25 26.71
N CYS A 10 -19.24 -32.60 27.82
CA CYS A 10 -19.14 -31.15 27.95
C CYS A 10 -17.68 -30.66 27.86
N LEU A 11 -16.76 -31.31 28.58
CA LEU A 11 -15.33 -30.94 28.55
C LEU A 11 -14.69 -31.07 27.17
N ILE A 12 -15.03 -32.13 26.42
CA ILE A 12 -14.53 -32.34 25.06
C ILE A 12 -15.11 -31.29 24.10
N SER A 13 -16.40 -30.95 24.22
CA SER A 13 -17.04 -29.93 23.38
C SER A 13 -16.48 -28.52 23.60
N SER A 14 -16.16 -28.16 24.85
CA SER A 14 -15.51 -26.89 25.19
C SER A 14 -14.07 -26.83 24.69
N PHE A 15 -13.36 -27.96 24.64
CA PHE A 15 -11.99 -28.04 24.15
C PHE A 15 -11.91 -27.95 22.62
N SER A 16 -12.87 -28.53 21.89
CA SER A 16 -12.92 -28.44 20.43
C SER A 16 -13.25 -27.02 19.91
N PHE A 17 -14.03 -26.22 20.65
CA PHE A 17 -14.38 -24.85 20.23
C PHE A 17 -13.21 -23.85 20.33
N GLY A 18 -12.15 -24.20 21.08
CA GLY A 18 -10.95 -23.36 21.26
C GLY A 18 -9.96 -23.39 20.10
N TYR A 19 -10.11 -24.32 19.14
CA TYR A 19 -9.27 -24.38 17.94
C TYR A 19 -9.91 -23.61 16.78
N ALA A 20 -10.19 -22.32 16.98
CA ALA A 20 -10.39 -21.42 15.86
C ALA A 20 -9.02 -21.15 15.22
N GLN A 21 -8.71 -21.83 14.11
CA GLN A 21 -7.52 -21.51 13.34
C GLN A 21 -7.63 -20.08 12.82
N GLU A 22 -6.68 -19.22 13.19
CA GLU A 22 -6.47 -17.97 12.48
C GLU A 22 -6.03 -18.29 11.06
N GLU A 23 -6.94 -18.21 10.10
CA GLU A 23 -6.56 -18.24 8.70
C GLU A 23 -5.67 -17.03 8.38
N LYS A 24 -4.35 -17.25 8.35
CA LYS A 24 -3.38 -16.25 7.88
C LYS A 24 -3.58 -16.05 6.39
N LYS A 25 -4.54 -15.20 6.02
CA LYS A 25 -4.68 -14.70 4.65
C LYS A 25 -3.34 -14.09 4.22
N PRO A 26 -2.86 -14.38 2.99
CA PRO A 26 -1.62 -13.81 2.51
C PRO A 26 -1.73 -12.28 2.54
N LYS A 27 -0.86 -11.64 3.33
CA LYS A 27 -0.77 -10.17 3.36
C LYS A 27 -0.19 -9.72 2.03
N GLY A 28 -0.93 -8.88 1.31
CA GLY A 28 -0.47 -8.30 0.05
C GLY A 28 0.84 -7.51 0.20
N PRO A 29 1.46 -7.11 -0.93
CA PRO A 29 2.70 -6.35 -0.89
C PRO A 29 2.51 -5.03 -0.13
N LYS A 30 3.53 -4.63 0.64
CA LYS A 30 3.51 -3.42 1.46
C LYS A 30 3.88 -2.21 0.61
N VAL A 31 3.04 -1.17 0.63
CA VAL A 31 3.37 0.14 0.05
C VAL A 31 4.58 0.73 0.78
N THR A 32 5.58 1.20 0.02
CA THR A 32 6.81 1.83 0.54
C THR A 32 6.93 3.29 0.14
N ASP A 33 6.44 3.64 -1.05
CA ASP A 33 6.58 4.96 -1.65
C ASP A 33 5.24 5.34 -2.31
N ILE A 34 4.98 6.63 -2.40
CA ILE A 34 3.76 7.17 -3.02
C ILE A 34 4.17 8.25 -4.03
N VAL A 35 3.58 8.22 -5.21
CA VAL A 35 3.69 9.29 -6.20
C VAL A 35 2.32 9.83 -6.57
N TYR A 36 2.28 11.07 -7.05
CA TYR A 36 1.06 11.80 -7.34
C TYR A 36 1.07 12.30 -8.77
N PHE A 37 -0.04 12.10 -9.48
CA PHE A 37 -0.26 12.69 -10.79
C PHE A 37 -1.45 13.65 -10.72
N ASP A 38 -1.21 14.91 -11.06
CA ASP A 38 -2.26 15.89 -11.32
C ASP A 38 -2.65 15.78 -12.80
N ILE A 39 -3.91 15.43 -13.06
CA ILE A 39 -4.40 15.13 -14.40
C ILE A 39 -5.27 16.27 -14.92
N THR A 40 -5.12 16.59 -16.21
CA THR A 40 -6.02 17.47 -16.96
C THR A 40 -6.61 16.73 -18.16
N ILE A 41 -7.88 17.00 -18.47
CA ILE A 41 -8.57 16.42 -19.63
C ILE A 41 -9.19 17.58 -20.41
N GLY A 42 -8.77 17.76 -21.67
CA GLY A 42 -9.22 18.91 -22.47
C GLY A 42 -8.79 20.28 -21.91
N GLY A 43 -7.73 20.32 -21.10
CA GLY A 43 -7.25 21.54 -20.44
C GLY A 43 -7.85 21.81 -19.05
N GLU A 44 -8.93 21.10 -18.68
CA GLU A 44 -9.57 21.25 -17.39
C GLU A 44 -8.98 20.30 -16.33
N PRO A 45 -8.78 20.74 -15.07
CA PRO A 45 -8.34 19.86 -13.99
C PRO A 45 -9.32 18.70 -13.75
N ALA A 46 -8.82 17.47 -13.86
CA ALA A 46 -9.59 16.24 -13.66
C ALA A 46 -9.33 15.58 -12.30
N GLY A 47 -8.44 16.15 -11.48
CA GLY A 47 -8.10 15.69 -10.14
C GLY A 47 -6.72 15.08 -10.03
N ARG A 48 -6.47 14.41 -8.89
CA ARG A 48 -5.18 13.82 -8.53
C ARG A 48 -5.29 12.32 -8.34
N ILE A 49 -4.37 11.58 -8.96
CA ILE A 49 -4.19 10.14 -8.74
C ILE A 49 -3.05 9.94 -7.73
N GLU A 50 -3.31 9.16 -6.69
CA GLU A 50 -2.31 8.70 -5.73
C GLU A 50 -1.93 7.24 -6.04
N ILE A 51 -0.65 6.98 -6.24
CA ILE A 51 -0.15 5.65 -6.62
C ILE A 51 0.82 5.14 -5.55
N GLY A 52 0.40 4.12 -4.82
CA GLY A 52 1.25 3.38 -3.89
C GLY A 52 2.16 2.39 -4.62
N LEU A 53 3.45 2.40 -4.29
CA LEU A 53 4.48 1.58 -4.91
C LEU A 53 5.05 0.56 -3.94
N PHE A 54 5.40 -0.63 -4.44
CA PHE A 54 5.85 -1.77 -3.64
C PHE A 54 7.37 -1.99 -3.71
N GLY A 55 8.15 -1.07 -3.15
CA GLY A 55 9.61 -1.05 -3.27
C GLY A 55 10.31 -2.27 -2.66
N LYS A 56 9.68 -2.95 -1.69
CA LYS A 56 10.19 -4.23 -1.16
C LYS A 56 10.05 -5.39 -2.14
N THR A 57 9.06 -5.35 -3.02
CA THR A 57 8.78 -6.40 -4.00
C THR A 57 9.52 -6.15 -5.31
N VAL A 58 9.55 -4.90 -5.78
CA VAL A 58 10.12 -4.51 -7.09
C VAL A 58 11.00 -3.26 -6.98
N PRO A 59 12.15 -3.32 -6.28
CA PRO A 59 12.93 -2.14 -5.90
C PRO A 59 13.45 -1.32 -7.09
N LYS A 60 13.92 -1.98 -8.15
CA LYS A 60 14.45 -1.29 -9.35
C LYS A 60 13.35 -0.55 -10.10
N THR A 61 12.18 -1.18 -10.24
CA THR A 61 11.02 -0.58 -10.92
C THR A 61 10.50 0.63 -10.16
N VAL A 62 10.37 0.52 -8.83
CA VAL A 62 9.93 1.63 -7.97
C VAL A 62 10.89 2.80 -8.04
N LYS A 63 12.20 2.55 -7.95
CA LYS A 63 13.21 3.61 -8.07
C LYS A 63 13.08 4.36 -9.40
N ASN A 64 13.02 3.65 -10.52
CA ASN A 64 12.84 4.27 -11.84
C ASN A 64 11.55 5.11 -11.92
N PHE A 65 10.43 4.58 -11.43
CA PHE A 65 9.13 5.26 -11.53
C PHE A 65 9.06 6.52 -10.65
N VAL A 66 9.59 6.46 -9.43
CA VAL A 66 9.72 7.64 -8.55
C VAL A 66 10.58 8.72 -9.20
N GLU A 67 11.71 8.33 -9.79
CA GLU A 67 12.59 9.26 -10.49
C GLU A 67 11.89 9.92 -11.69
N LEU A 68 11.22 9.16 -12.55
CA LEU A 68 10.46 9.72 -13.68
C LEU A 68 9.34 10.64 -13.23
N SER A 69 8.66 10.32 -12.12
CA SER A 69 7.56 11.11 -11.56
C SER A 69 8.03 12.43 -10.93
N THR A 70 9.32 12.59 -10.62
CA THR A 70 9.87 13.76 -9.91
C THR A 70 10.86 14.61 -10.73
N ARG A 71 11.53 14.00 -11.73
CA ARG A 71 12.61 14.65 -12.50
C ARG A 71 12.11 15.84 -13.33
N HIS A 72 10.94 15.75 -13.98
CA HIS A 72 10.39 16.87 -14.76
C HIS A 72 10.08 18.10 -13.89
N SER A 73 9.66 17.88 -12.64
CA SER A 73 9.39 18.96 -11.68
C SER A 73 10.65 19.71 -11.28
N THR A 74 11.81 19.03 -11.26
CA THR A 74 13.06 19.59 -10.73
C THR A 74 13.82 20.41 -11.76
N GLU A 75 13.92 19.93 -13.01
CA GLU A 75 14.65 20.65 -14.07
C GLU A 75 13.90 21.89 -14.58
N VAL A 76 12.57 21.81 -14.68
CA VAL A 76 11.74 22.99 -14.99
C VAL A 76 11.85 24.04 -13.88
N ARG A 77 11.80 23.63 -12.60
CA ARG A 77 11.99 24.53 -11.45
C ARG A 77 13.35 25.22 -11.47
N LYS A 78 14.44 24.50 -11.72
CA LYS A 78 15.81 25.06 -11.83
C LYS A 78 15.93 26.04 -13.00
N TYR A 79 15.39 25.69 -14.17
CA TYR A 79 15.38 26.58 -15.33
C TYR A 79 14.60 27.88 -15.06
N LEU A 80 13.44 27.78 -14.41
CA LEU A 80 12.61 28.94 -14.06
C LEU A 80 13.29 29.84 -13.01
N LEU A 81 13.92 29.26 -11.99
CA LEU A 81 14.67 30.01 -10.98
C LEU A 81 15.88 30.74 -11.59
N ASN A 82 16.64 30.08 -12.47
CA ASN A 82 17.75 30.72 -13.16
C ASN A 82 17.30 31.87 -14.09
N LYS A 83 16.05 31.84 -14.59
CA LYS A 83 15.52 32.90 -15.47
C LYS A 83 14.92 34.08 -14.69
N SER A 84 14.42 33.88 -13.47
CA SER A 84 13.92 34.98 -12.63
C SER A 84 15.05 35.85 -12.08
N ASP A 85 16.24 35.29 -11.88
CA ASP A 85 17.41 36.01 -11.36
C ASP A 85 18.15 36.81 -12.45
N GLN A 86 17.71 36.73 -13.72
CA GLN A 86 18.33 37.37 -14.90
C GLN A 86 17.53 38.57 -15.42
N LYS A 87 16.56 39.06 -14.65
CA LYS A 87 15.77 40.27 -14.96
C LYS A 87 15.93 41.28 -13.84
#